data_AF-A0A7S1DU01-F1
#
_entry.id   AF-A0A7S1DU01-F1
#
_cell.length_a   1.000
_cell.length_b   1.000
_cell.length_c   1.000
_cell.angle_alpha   90.00
_cell.angle_beta   90.00
_cell.angle_gamma   90.00
#
_symmetry.space_group_name_H-M   'P 1'
#
loop_
_entity.id
_entity.type
_entity.pdbx_description
1 polymer ?
#
loop_
_entity_poly.entity_id
_entity_poly.type
_entity_poly.pdbx_seq_one_letter_code
_entity_poly.pdbx_strand_id
1 'polypeptide(L)'
;VLVRRGMRWQVHRRGMGYLLGFGGGNRPWQSLARKLQDEGFESKYLDRLQKTVTCDQAVDELEREILREMGGALRRMEDRLNYKLLLLEVAGRDIGRAEEASRPAAIKQFNAVREEAILARRDMSIQREAAGMRIRNWEKTQRLYPIPPPCPSSAKEAPKCEDEGASIASEQHMKSLVAAWKLSK
;
A
#
# COMPACT_ATOMS: atom_id res chain seq x y z
N VAL A 1 4.75 84.84 25.54
CA VAL A 1 4.40 84.34 24.20
C VAL A 1 3.48 83.14 24.36
N LEU A 2 2.42 83.12 23.56
CA LEU A 2 1.24 82.22 23.46
C LEU A 2 1.50 80.70 23.58
N VAL A 3 0.56 79.76 23.78
CA VAL A 3 -0.79 79.60 24.37
C VAL A 3 -1.16 78.11 24.18
N ARG A 4 -1.70 77.47 25.24
CA ARG A 4 -2.66 76.33 25.35
C ARG A 4 -2.82 75.19 24.29
N ARG A 5 -3.08 74.01 24.90
CA ARG A 5 -4.19 73.02 24.71
C ARG A 5 -3.87 71.70 23.98
N GLY A 6 -4.19 70.58 24.66
CA GLY A 6 -4.42 69.27 24.01
C GLY A 6 -4.40 68.05 24.93
N MET A 7 -5.44 67.85 25.73
CA MET A 7 -5.74 66.58 26.43
C MET A 7 -6.07 65.46 25.44
N ARG A 8 -5.53 64.25 25.63
CA ARG A 8 -6.23 62.98 25.33
C ARG A 8 -5.62 61.80 26.09
N TRP A 9 -6.42 61.21 26.98
CA TRP A 9 -6.14 59.89 27.54
C TRP A 9 -6.42 58.83 26.47
N GLN A 10 -5.40 58.04 26.10
CA GLN A 10 -5.59 56.78 25.39
C GLN A 10 -5.25 55.62 26.32
N VAL A 11 -6.30 54.98 26.80
CA VAL A 11 -6.29 53.69 27.47
C VAL A 11 -5.66 52.67 26.52
N HIS A 12 -4.41 52.27 26.77
CA HIS A 12 -3.81 51.12 26.09
C HIS A 12 -4.48 49.84 26.60
N ARG A 13 -5.56 49.43 25.92
CA ARG A 13 -5.98 48.03 25.89
C ARG A 13 -4.91 47.22 25.15
N ARG A 14 -3.85 46.78 25.84
CA ARG A 14 -3.09 45.60 25.38
C ARG A 14 -3.90 44.36 25.74
N GLY A 15 -4.87 44.05 24.88
CA GLY A 15 -5.61 42.80 24.93
C GLY A 15 -4.69 41.62 24.60
N MET A 16 -4.51 40.75 25.59
CA MET A 16 -4.62 39.28 25.50
C MET A 16 -4.82 38.72 24.07
N GLY A 17 -3.75 38.69 23.27
CA GLY A 17 -3.73 38.02 21.97
C GLY A 17 -3.29 36.54 22.04
N TYR A 18 -3.13 35.98 23.24
CA TYR A 18 -2.53 34.65 23.43
C TYR A 18 -3.54 33.50 23.55
N LEU A 19 -4.84 33.80 23.52
CA LEU A 19 -5.86 32.82 23.93
C LEU A 19 -6.67 32.20 22.79
N LEU A 20 -6.55 32.67 21.54
CA LEU A 20 -7.28 32.07 20.41
C LEU A 20 -6.41 32.06 19.14
N GLY A 21 -5.47 31.11 19.09
CA GLY A 21 -4.61 30.87 17.93
C GLY A 21 -5.00 29.60 17.17
N PHE A 22 -6.12 29.64 16.45
CA PHE A 22 -6.34 28.76 15.29
C PHE A 22 -5.53 29.35 14.12
N GLY A 23 -4.28 28.93 13.95
CA GLY A 23 -3.44 29.36 12.84
C GLY A 23 -2.02 28.83 13.00
N GLY A 24 -1.57 27.99 12.06
CA GLY A 24 -0.31 27.25 12.07
C GLY A 24 0.96 28.10 11.97
N GLY A 25 1.18 28.99 12.94
CA GLY A 25 2.48 29.64 13.19
C GLY A 25 3.29 28.84 14.21
N ASN A 26 4.59 28.68 13.96
CA ASN A 26 5.53 28.05 14.89
C ASN A 26 5.34 28.60 16.31
N ARG A 27 5.08 27.71 17.26
CA ARG A 27 4.88 28.10 18.65
C ARG A 27 6.19 28.69 19.18
N PRO A 28 6.16 29.74 20.02
CA PRO A 28 7.37 30.45 20.47
C PRO A 28 8.38 29.53 21.19
N TRP A 29 7.91 28.42 21.78
CA TRP A 29 8.79 27.41 22.38
C TRP A 29 9.48 26.50 21.35
N GLN A 30 8.93 26.31 20.15
CA GLN A 30 9.54 25.52 19.08
C GLN A 30 10.75 26.22 18.48
N SER A 31 10.67 27.55 18.27
CA SER A 31 11.81 28.31 17.75
C SER A 31 12.96 28.38 18.76
N LEU A 32 12.63 28.48 20.05
CA LEU A 32 13.61 28.43 21.15
C LEU A 32 14.27 27.05 21.24
N ALA A 33 13.48 25.97 21.17
CA ALA A 33 14.02 24.61 21.20
C ALA A 33 14.97 24.34 20.01
N ARG A 34 14.64 24.84 18.82
CA ARG A 34 15.47 24.71 17.61
C ARG A 34 16.78 25.48 17.73
N LYS A 35 16.74 26.73 18.22
CA LYS A 35 17.95 27.53 18.46
C LYS A 35 18.89 26.89 19.48
N LEU A 36 18.34 26.43 20.61
CA LEU A 36 19.12 25.77 21.65
C LEU A 36 19.76 24.46 21.16
N GLN A 37 19.10 23.77 20.22
CA GLN A 37 19.67 22.60 19.56
C GLN A 37 20.81 22.96 18.60
N ASP A 38 20.65 24.01 17.79
CA ASP A 38 21.70 24.50 16.88
C ASP A 38 22.94 24.99 17.65
N GLU A 39 22.75 25.46 18.88
CA GLU A 39 23.82 25.84 19.82
C GLU A 39 24.44 24.65 20.58
N GLY A 40 23.95 23.42 20.34
CA GLY A 40 24.46 22.19 20.98
C GLY A 40 24.10 22.05 22.45
N PHE A 41 23.03 22.70 22.91
CA PHE A 41 22.63 22.70 24.31
C PHE A 41 21.92 21.40 24.71
N GLU A 42 22.55 20.60 25.58
CA GLU A 42 21.96 19.36 26.09
C GLU A 42 21.14 19.61 27.38
N SER A 43 19.86 19.25 27.37
CA SER A 43 19.01 19.35 28.54
C SER A 43 17.86 18.36 28.48
N LYS A 44 17.61 17.66 29.59
CA LYS A 44 16.48 16.74 29.78
C LYS A 44 15.11 17.38 29.47
N TYR A 45 14.99 18.69 29.57
CA TYR A 45 13.75 19.43 29.27
C TYR A 45 13.61 19.75 27.79
N LEU A 46 14.73 19.92 27.10
CA LEU A 46 14.79 20.11 25.65
C LEU A 46 14.35 18.83 24.94
N ASP A 47 14.81 17.67 25.44
CA ASP A 47 14.33 16.35 24.99
C ASP A 47 12.82 16.18 25.15
N ARG A 48 12.25 16.68 26.25
CA ARG A 48 10.80 16.61 26.52
C ARG A 48 9.99 17.51 25.60
N LEU A 49 10.51 18.71 25.33
CA LEU A 49 9.91 19.66 24.38
C LEU A 49 9.94 19.12 22.94
N GLN A 50 11.00 18.42 22.57
CA GLN A 50 11.10 17.70 21.30
C GLN A 50 10.25 16.43 21.23
N LYS A 51 10.06 15.75 22.38
CA LYS A 51 9.16 14.59 22.49
C LYS A 51 7.69 14.93 22.27
N THR A 52 7.33 16.21 22.22
CA THR A 52 6.02 16.66 21.77
C THR A 52 5.94 16.36 20.28
N VAL A 53 5.31 15.24 19.92
CA VAL A 53 5.14 14.74 18.54
C VAL A 53 4.91 15.93 17.61
N THR A 54 5.91 16.21 16.78
CA THR A 54 5.76 17.25 15.75
C THR A 54 4.75 16.75 14.72
N CYS A 55 4.06 17.66 14.03
CA CYS A 55 3.14 17.25 12.96
C CYS A 55 3.84 16.35 11.94
N ASP A 56 5.11 16.61 11.65
CA ASP A 56 5.91 15.82 10.71
C ASP A 56 6.12 14.39 11.22
N GLN A 57 6.45 14.18 12.49
CA GLN A 57 6.58 12.85 13.08
C GLN A 57 5.25 12.06 13.05
N ALA A 58 4.14 12.73 13.33
CA ALA A 58 2.82 12.11 13.25
C ALA A 58 2.46 11.72 11.80
N VAL A 59 2.82 12.55 10.82
CA VAL A 59 2.63 12.26 9.40
C VAL A 59 3.49 11.05 8.98
N ASP A 60 4.75 11.00 9.39
CA ASP A 60 5.66 9.88 9.07
C ASP A 60 5.21 8.55 9.70
N GLU A 61 4.65 8.58 10.90
CA GLU A 61 4.07 7.40 11.56
C GLU A 61 2.81 6.92 10.82
N LEU A 62 1.92 7.86 10.48
CA LEU A 62 0.72 7.58 9.72
C LEU A 62 1.04 7.02 8.33
N GLU A 63 2.02 7.58 7.62
CA GLU A 63 2.47 7.07 6.32
C GLU A 63 2.96 5.62 6.44
N ARG A 64 3.77 5.32 7.45
CA ARG A 64 4.25 3.95 7.71
C ARG A 64 3.11 2.97 8.02
N GLU A 65 2.09 3.41 8.75
CA GLU A 65 0.89 2.61 9.02
C GLU A 65 0.11 2.34 7.73
N ILE A 66 -0.15 3.37 6.93
CA ILE A 66 -0.83 3.25 5.63
C ILE A 66 -0.09 2.27 4.72
N LEU A 67 1.23 2.40 4.58
CA LEU A 67 2.04 1.49 3.76
C LEU A 67 1.98 0.05 4.26
N ARG A 68 1.98 -0.16 5.59
CA ARG A 68 1.83 -1.50 6.18
C ARG A 68 0.47 -2.11 5.87
N GLU A 69 -0.60 -1.34 6.02
CA GLU A 69 -1.96 -1.80 5.73
C GLU A 69 -2.17 -2.08 4.25
N MET A 70 -1.64 -1.24 3.36
CA MET A 70 -1.66 -1.46 1.91
C MET A 70 -0.90 -2.74 1.53
N GLY A 71 0.28 -2.96 2.12
CA GLY A 71 1.04 -4.20 1.94
C GLY A 71 0.28 -5.43 2.45
N GLY A 72 -0.36 -5.32 3.61
CA GLY A 72 -1.22 -6.37 4.17
C GLY A 72 -2.43 -6.68 3.29
N ALA A 73 -3.07 -5.65 2.72
CA ALA A 73 -4.18 -5.81 1.80
C ALA A 73 -3.75 -6.51 0.50
N LEU A 74 -2.61 -6.12 -0.07
CA LEU A 74 -2.03 -6.78 -1.25
C LEU A 74 -1.76 -8.26 -0.99
N ARG A 75 -1.17 -8.59 0.17
CA ARG A 75 -0.90 -9.98 0.55
C ARG A 75 -2.18 -10.81 0.64
N ARG A 76 -3.23 -10.29 1.30
CA ARG A 76 -4.53 -11.00 1.38
C ARG A 76 -5.17 -11.22 0.01
N MET A 77 -5.01 -10.27 -0.91
CA MET A 77 -5.49 -10.39 -2.29
C MET A 77 -4.69 -11.43 -3.08
N GLU A 78 -3.38 -11.47 -2.91
CA GLU A 78 -2.51 -12.50 -3.47
C GLU A 78 -2.89 -13.90 -2.95
N ASP A 79 -3.07 -14.05 -1.64
CA ASP A 79 -3.51 -15.32 -1.03
C ASP A 79 -4.85 -15.80 -1.61
N ARG A 80 -5.79 -14.87 -1.81
CA ARG A 80 -7.09 -15.16 -2.43
C ARG A 80 -6.96 -15.61 -3.88
N LEU A 81 -6.10 -14.96 -4.66
CA LEU A 81 -5.83 -15.35 -6.04
C LEU A 81 -5.17 -16.74 -6.10
N ASN A 82 -4.14 -16.98 -5.28
CA ASN A 82 -3.45 -18.27 -5.18
C ASN A 82 -4.43 -19.39 -4.81
N TYR A 83 -5.35 -19.14 -3.88
CA TYR A 83 -6.40 -20.10 -3.54
C TYR A 83 -7.30 -20.44 -4.75
N LYS A 84 -7.71 -19.44 -5.55
CA LYS A 84 -8.52 -19.69 -6.75
C LYS A 84 -7.76 -20.44 -7.83
N LEU A 85 -6.48 -20.16 -8.01
CA LEU A 85 -5.62 -20.91 -8.94
C LEU A 85 -5.46 -22.36 -8.49
N LEU A 86 -5.28 -22.61 -7.19
CA LEU A 86 -5.23 -23.97 -6.65
C LEU A 86 -6.54 -24.73 -6.86
N LEU A 87 -7.69 -24.09 -6.61
CA LEU A 87 -8.99 -24.71 -6.92
C LEU A 87 -9.14 -25.04 -8.40
N LEU A 88 -8.61 -24.18 -9.28
CA LEU A 88 -8.64 -24.41 -10.72
C LEU A 88 -7.79 -25.62 -11.12
N GLU A 89 -6.61 -25.77 -10.53
CA GLU A 89 -5.76 -26.96 -10.73
C GLU A 89 -6.46 -28.25 -10.26
N VAL A 90 -7.09 -28.21 -9.09
CA VAL A 90 -7.86 -29.36 -8.56
C VAL A 90 -9.00 -29.72 -9.51
N ALA A 91 -9.81 -28.74 -9.92
CA ALA A 91 -10.89 -28.95 -10.88
C ALA A 91 -10.38 -29.49 -12.22
N GLY A 92 -9.19 -29.06 -12.65
CA GLY A 92 -8.57 -29.57 -13.87
C GLY A 92 -8.16 -31.04 -13.77
N ARG A 93 -7.67 -31.48 -12.61
CA ARG A 93 -7.37 -32.90 -12.33
C ARG A 93 -8.65 -33.74 -12.28
N ASP A 94 -9.74 -33.18 -11.78
CA ASP A 94 -11.02 -33.87 -11.70
C ASP A 94 -11.60 -34.16 -13.09
N ILE A 95 -11.38 -33.29 -14.10
CA ILE A 95 -11.75 -33.57 -15.50
C ILE A 95 -11.08 -34.86 -16.01
N GLY A 96 -9.77 -35.00 -15.77
CA GLY A 96 -9.01 -36.17 -16.23
C GLY A 96 -9.35 -37.46 -15.47
N ARG A 97 -9.91 -37.35 -14.26
CA ARG A 97 -10.38 -38.49 -13.45
C ARG A 97 -11.84 -38.84 -13.69
N ALA A 98 -12.63 -37.92 -14.24
CA ALA A 98 -14.06 -38.09 -14.43
C ALA A 98 -14.37 -39.10 -15.55
N GLU A 99 -15.37 -39.94 -15.30
CA GLU A 99 -15.98 -40.79 -16.31
C GLU A 99 -16.66 -39.95 -17.40
N GLU A 100 -16.87 -40.55 -18.58
CA GLU A 100 -17.45 -39.87 -19.75
C GLU A 100 -18.79 -39.19 -19.42
N ALA A 101 -19.64 -39.85 -18.63
CA ALA A 101 -20.96 -39.34 -18.25
C ALA A 101 -20.90 -38.14 -17.29
N SER A 102 -19.89 -38.08 -16.41
CA SER A 102 -19.73 -37.02 -15.41
C SER A 102 -18.80 -35.89 -15.87
N ARG A 103 -18.03 -36.10 -16.94
CA ARG A 103 -17.05 -35.13 -17.45
C ARG A 103 -17.66 -33.77 -17.81
N PRO A 104 -18.85 -33.66 -18.44
CA PRO A 104 -19.45 -32.36 -18.73
C PRO A 104 -19.70 -31.51 -17.47
N ALA A 105 -20.06 -32.14 -16.35
CA ALA A 105 -20.24 -31.45 -15.08
C ALA A 105 -18.89 -30.96 -14.51
N ALA A 106 -17.84 -31.79 -14.59
CA ALA A 106 -16.49 -31.40 -14.19
C ALA A 106 -15.95 -30.23 -15.03
N ILE A 107 -16.17 -30.23 -16.35
CA ILE A 107 -15.79 -29.13 -17.26
C ILE A 107 -16.54 -27.84 -16.90
N LYS A 108 -17.84 -27.95 -16.61
CA LYS A 108 -18.64 -26.79 -16.16
C LYS A 108 -18.08 -26.20 -14.85
N GLN A 109 -17.71 -27.06 -13.90
CA GLN A 109 -17.12 -26.63 -12.64
C GLN A 109 -15.76 -25.96 -12.85
N PHE A 110 -14.90 -26.54 -13.68
CA PHE A 110 -13.60 -25.94 -14.05
C PHE A 110 -13.78 -24.54 -14.65
N ASN A 111 -14.67 -24.40 -15.62
CA ASN A 111 -14.92 -23.11 -16.26
C ASN A 111 -15.53 -22.08 -15.27
N ALA A 112 -16.36 -22.51 -14.33
CA ALA A 112 -16.86 -21.63 -13.27
C ALA A 112 -15.73 -21.12 -12.35
N VAL A 113 -14.86 -22.02 -11.88
CA VAL A 113 -13.69 -21.67 -11.06
C VAL A 113 -12.72 -20.78 -11.83
N ARG A 114 -12.57 -21.01 -13.14
CA ARG A 114 -11.74 -20.19 -14.02
C ARG A 114 -12.21 -18.74 -14.06
N GLU A 115 -13.51 -18.50 -14.21
CA GLU A 115 -14.06 -17.14 -14.20
C GLU A 115 -13.82 -16.45 -12.86
N GLU A 116 -13.97 -17.18 -11.75
CA GLU A 116 -13.64 -16.65 -10.42
C GLU A 116 -12.14 -16.30 -10.29
N ALA A 117 -11.24 -17.11 -10.86
CA ALA A 117 -9.81 -16.82 -10.88
C ALA A 117 -9.50 -15.57 -11.73
N ILE A 118 -10.19 -15.37 -12.85
CA ILE A 118 -10.05 -14.17 -13.69
C ILE A 118 -10.46 -12.92 -12.91
N LEU A 119 -11.59 -12.99 -12.19
CA LEU A 119 -12.06 -11.90 -11.33
C LEU A 119 -11.05 -11.60 -10.23
N ALA A 120 -10.57 -12.62 -9.50
CA ALA A 120 -9.56 -12.43 -8.46
C ALA A 120 -8.26 -11.80 -9.00
N ARG A 121 -7.84 -12.18 -10.22
CA ARG A 121 -6.66 -11.59 -10.88
C ARG A 121 -6.88 -10.14 -11.27
N ARG A 122 -8.08 -9.79 -11.74
CA ARG A 122 -8.48 -8.40 -12.02
C ARG A 122 -8.45 -7.57 -10.73
N ASP A 123 -9.02 -8.08 -9.65
CA ASP A 123 -9.04 -7.38 -8.36
C ASP A 123 -7.61 -7.14 -7.84
N MET A 124 -6.72 -8.12 -8.01
CA MET A 124 -5.30 -7.95 -7.69
C MET A 124 -4.64 -6.85 -8.53
N SER A 125 -4.94 -6.78 -9.83
CA SER A 125 -4.44 -5.69 -10.70
C SER A 125 -4.92 -4.32 -10.19
N ILE A 126 -6.20 -4.20 -9.84
CA ILE A 126 -6.78 -2.95 -9.30
C ILE A 126 -6.08 -2.56 -7.99
N GLN A 127 -5.90 -3.51 -7.07
CA GLN A 127 -5.24 -3.25 -5.79
C GLN A 127 -3.78 -2.80 -5.98
N ARG A 128 -3.07 -3.38 -6.96
CA ARG A 128 -1.71 -2.98 -7.30
C ARG A 128 -1.64 -1.56 -7.87
N GLU A 129 -2.59 -1.20 -8.73
CA GLU A 129 -2.73 0.16 -9.27
C GLU A 129 -3.04 1.18 -8.19
N ALA A 130 -3.92 0.84 -7.24
CA ALA A 130 -4.21 1.67 -6.07
C ALA A 130 -2.97 1.86 -5.18
N ALA A 131 -2.09 0.86 -5.13
CA ALA A 131 -0.78 0.94 -4.48
C ALA A 131 0.31 1.64 -5.31
N GLY A 132 -0.03 2.26 -6.45
CA GLY A 132 0.89 3.03 -7.27
C GLY A 132 1.66 2.22 -8.33
N MET A 133 1.46 0.89 -8.41
CA MET A 133 2.10 0.05 -9.42
C MET A 133 1.36 0.14 -10.76
N ARG A 134 1.59 1.21 -11.53
CA ARG A 134 0.86 1.46 -12.79
C ARG A 134 1.56 0.94 -14.06
N ILE A 135 2.89 0.88 -14.06
CA ILE A 135 3.65 0.56 -15.27
C ILE A 135 3.55 -0.92 -15.61
N ARG A 136 2.91 -1.23 -16.76
CA ARG A 136 2.71 -2.59 -17.28
C ARG A 136 2.13 -3.55 -16.23
N ASN A 137 1.25 -3.03 -15.37
CA ASN A 137 0.71 -3.78 -14.24
C ASN A 137 -0.09 -5.00 -14.69
N TRP A 138 -0.96 -4.79 -15.68
CA TRP A 138 -1.80 -5.85 -16.23
C TRP A 138 -0.96 -6.99 -16.83
N GLU A 139 -0.01 -6.67 -17.72
CA GLU A 139 0.91 -7.63 -18.34
C GLU A 139 1.72 -8.40 -17.29
N LYS A 140 2.28 -7.70 -16.28
CA LYS A 140 3.01 -8.32 -15.18
C LYS A 140 2.12 -9.27 -14.37
N THR A 141 0.89 -8.86 -14.08
CA THR A 141 -0.05 -9.68 -13.31
C THR A 141 -0.46 -10.93 -14.09
N GLN A 142 -0.71 -10.81 -15.40
CA GLN A 142 -0.97 -11.97 -16.26
C GLN A 142 0.20 -12.94 -16.33
N ARG A 143 1.43 -12.41 -16.39
CA ARG A 143 2.66 -13.20 -16.41
C ARG A 143 2.92 -13.93 -15.08
N LEU A 144 2.72 -13.25 -13.96
CA LEU A 144 2.92 -13.83 -12.63
C LEU A 144 1.84 -14.86 -12.27
N TYR A 145 0.61 -14.63 -12.74
CA TYR A 145 -0.56 -15.46 -12.43
C TYR A 145 -1.25 -15.89 -13.73
N PRO A 146 -0.64 -16.83 -14.48
CA PRO A 146 -1.25 -17.35 -15.70
C PRO A 146 -2.54 -18.11 -15.34
N ILE A 147 -3.55 -17.96 -16.20
CA ILE A 147 -4.82 -18.68 -16.08
C ILE A 147 -5.02 -19.41 -17.40
N PRO A 148 -5.29 -20.73 -17.39
CA PRO A 148 -5.45 -21.51 -18.61
C PRO A 148 -6.66 -21.03 -19.44
N PRO A 149 -6.71 -21.36 -20.74
CA PRO A 149 -7.88 -21.08 -21.56
C PRO A 149 -9.12 -21.86 -21.07
N PRO A 150 -10.34 -21.49 -21.50
CA PRO A 150 -11.53 -22.24 -21.13
C PRO A 150 -11.46 -23.67 -21.67
N CYS A 151 -11.98 -24.63 -20.90
CA CYS A 151 -12.00 -26.02 -21.31
C CYS A 151 -13.21 -26.27 -22.24
N PRO A 152 -13.01 -26.78 -23.47
CA PRO A 152 -14.12 -27.09 -24.36
C PRO A 152 -14.91 -28.29 -23.84
N SER A 153 -16.19 -28.38 -24.21
CA SER A 153 -17.13 -29.40 -23.71
C SER A 153 -16.75 -30.85 -24.04
N SER A 154 -15.91 -31.06 -25.06
CA SER A 154 -15.43 -32.38 -25.51
C SER A 154 -14.03 -32.75 -25.02
N ALA A 155 -13.37 -31.88 -24.25
CA ALA A 155 -12.01 -32.16 -23.79
C ALA A 155 -11.97 -33.32 -22.80
N LYS A 156 -10.93 -34.15 -22.93
CA LYS A 156 -10.64 -35.24 -21.99
C LYS A 156 -9.78 -34.80 -20.81
N GLU A 157 -9.02 -33.71 -20.98
CA GLU A 157 -8.11 -33.15 -20.00
C GLU A 157 -8.22 -31.63 -19.98
N ALA A 158 -7.91 -31.02 -18.85
CA ALA A 158 -7.88 -29.57 -18.72
C ALA A 158 -6.73 -28.97 -19.55
N PRO A 159 -6.96 -27.82 -20.21
CA PRO A 159 -5.89 -27.11 -20.88
C PRO A 159 -4.87 -26.62 -19.86
N LYS A 160 -3.58 -26.76 -20.18
CA LYS A 160 -2.48 -26.24 -19.37
C LYS A 160 -2.30 -24.75 -19.64
N CYS A 161 -1.72 -24.03 -18.68
CA CYS A 161 -1.17 -22.72 -18.98
C CYS A 161 -0.02 -22.91 -19.98
N GLU A 162 0.01 -22.12 -21.06
CA GLU A 162 1.19 -22.07 -21.91
C GLU A 162 2.32 -21.42 -21.08
N ASP A 163 3.30 -22.26 -20.72
CA ASP A 163 4.48 -21.86 -19.96
C ASP A 163 5.45 -21.06 -20.84
N GLU A 164 5.05 -19.87 -21.30
CA GLU A 164 5.98 -18.97 -21.96
C GLU A 164 6.80 -18.20 -20.90
N GLY A 165 7.81 -18.87 -20.33
CA GLY A 165 8.99 -18.24 -19.73
C GLY A 165 8.79 -17.33 -18.50
N ALA A 166 7.67 -17.43 -17.79
CA ALA A 166 7.37 -16.57 -16.65
C ALA A 166 7.98 -17.03 -15.32
N SER A 167 7.98 -18.34 -15.07
CA SER A 167 8.44 -18.95 -13.81
C SER A 167 9.94 -18.68 -13.53
N ILE A 168 10.78 -18.73 -14.57
CA ILE A 168 12.23 -18.55 -14.43
C ILE A 168 12.59 -17.07 -14.16
N ALA A 169 11.87 -16.14 -14.79
CA ALA A 169 12.16 -14.71 -14.66
C ALA A 169 11.70 -14.12 -13.32
N SER A 170 10.60 -14.61 -12.75
CA SER A 170 10.13 -14.18 -11.41
C SER A 170 11.05 -14.70 -10.30
N GLU A 171 11.54 -15.94 -10.42
CA GLU A 171 12.47 -16.53 -9.48
C GLU A 171 13.86 -15.85 -9.53
N GLN A 172 14.36 -15.54 -10.73
CA GLN A 172 15.61 -14.78 -10.91
C GLN A 172 15.48 -13.33 -10.42
N HIS A 173 14.34 -12.68 -10.65
CA HIS A 173 14.09 -11.32 -10.17
C HIS A 173 14.03 -11.27 -8.63
N MET A 174 13.32 -12.21 -7.99
CA MET A 174 13.32 -12.33 -6.53
C MET A 174 14.71 -12.64 -5.97
N LYS A 175 15.47 -13.56 -6.60
CA LYS A 175 16.86 -13.83 -6.20
C LYS A 175 17.75 -12.58 -6.30
N SER A 176 17.58 -11.76 -7.34
CA SER A 176 18.32 -10.50 -7.49
C SER A 176 17.96 -9.45 -6.44
N LEU A 177 16.68 -9.32 -6.08
CA LEU A 177 16.21 -8.37 -5.06
C LEU A 177 16.69 -8.78 -3.65
N VAL A 178 16.64 -10.07 -3.34
CA VAL A 178 17.17 -10.60 -2.08
C VAL A 178 18.69 -10.45 -2.00
N ALA A 179 19.42 -10.65 -3.10
CA ALA A 179 20.86 -10.42 -3.17
C ALA A 179 21.22 -8.93 -2.97
N ALA A 180 20.49 -8.02 -3.63
CA ALA A 180 20.69 -6.58 -3.47
C ALA A 180 20.42 -6.11 -2.03
N TRP A 181 19.41 -6.66 -1.37
CA TRP A 181 19.13 -6.35 0.04
C TRP A 181 20.22 -6.85 0.99
N LYS A 182 20.80 -8.03 0.73
CA LYS A 182 21.90 -8.57 1.54
C LYS A 182 23.20 -7.77 1.43
N LEU A 183 23.43 -7.09 0.30
CA LEU A 183 24.61 -6.23 0.08
C LEU A 183 24.48 -4.82 0.67
N SER A 184 23.26 -4.42 1.05
CA SER A 184 22.94 -3.12 1.64
C SER A 184 22.99 -3.12 3.18
N LYS A 185 23.37 -4.24 3.81
CA LYS A 185 23.60 -4.40 5.26
C LYS A 185 25.08 -4.64 5.51
#